data_AF-A0A6M0H579-F1
#
_entry.id   AF-A0A6M0H579-F1
#
_cell.length_a   1.000
_cell.length_b   1.000
_cell.length_c   1.000
_cell.angle_alpha   90.00
_cell.angle_beta   90.00
_cell.angle_gamma   90.00
#
_symmetry.space_group_name_H-M   'P 1'
#
loop_
_entity.id
_entity.type
_entity.pdbx_description
1 polymer ?
#
loop_
_entity_poly.entity_id
_entity_poly.type
_entity_poly.pdbx_seq_one_letter_code
_entity_poly.pdbx_strand_id
1 'polypeptide(L)'
;MQFIIFIFSLLCGKLLLPYGNCIYKFFTEEKLVGLDAYKYTIKYYVIAYLSSLAMLMFLTLLGVFCKNSNIAFAVGLTAVIISLIYPEIISMISASKVVFYIQLTSIVFIQFKGIAIFLSQPGFNLIIWICLSYIGLSLFLLMLFCKNRDYTC
;
A
#
# COMPACT_ATOMS: atom_id res chain seq x y z
N MET A 1 9.94 9.21 14.40
CA MET A 1 10.05 9.63 12.98
C MET A 1 8.71 9.80 12.27
N GLN A 2 7.77 8.84 12.36
CA GLN A 2 6.50 8.89 11.61
C GLN A 2 5.58 10.08 11.94
N PHE A 3 5.56 10.52 13.21
CA PHE A 3 4.80 11.71 13.64
C PHE A 3 5.31 13.01 12.99
N ILE A 4 6.62 13.11 12.75
CA ILE A 4 7.25 14.26 12.10
C ILE A 4 6.84 14.31 10.63
N ILE A 5 6.77 13.15 9.96
CA ILE A 5 6.33 13.05 8.56
C ILE A 5 4.86 13.47 8.43
N PHE A 6 4.01 13.12 9.40
CA PHE A 6 2.61 13.57 9.42
C PHE A 6 2.49 15.10 9.56
N ILE A 7 3.29 15.71 10.45
CA ILE A 7 3.34 17.17 10.62
C ILE A 7 3.83 17.86 9.34
N PHE A 8 4.89 17.33 8.71
CA PHE A 8 5.39 17.86 7.43
C PHE A 8 4.38 17.70 6.29
N SER A 9 3.68 16.57 6.23
CA SER A 9 2.58 16.36 5.28
C SER A 9 1.46 17.40 5.45
N LEU A 10 1.08 17.69 6.69
CA LEU A 10 0.10 18.74 7.00
C LEU A 10 0.59 20.13 6.59
N LEU A 11 1.84 20.46 6.90
CA LEU A 11 2.44 21.76 6.56
C LEU A 11 2.58 21.94 5.05
N CYS A 12 3.08 20.94 4.32
CA CYS A 12 3.14 20.96 2.86
C CYS A 12 1.75 21.08 2.24
N GLY A 13 0.75 20.33 2.75
CA GLY A 13 -0.62 20.44 2.28
C GLY A 13 -1.19 21.85 2.49
N LYS A 14 -0.84 22.52 3.59
CA LYS A 14 -1.27 23.89 3.89
C LYS A 14 -0.64 24.95 2.99
N LEU A 15 0.61 24.72 2.57
CA LEU A 15 1.42 25.69 1.81
C LEU A 15 1.31 25.52 0.29
N LEU A 16 1.21 24.29 -0.19
CA LEU A 16 1.31 23.96 -1.63
C LEU A 16 -0.05 23.76 -2.31
N LEU A 17 -1.11 23.45 -1.56
CA LEU A 17 -2.42 23.18 -2.14
C LEU A 17 -3.36 24.36 -1.92
N PRO A 18 -4.09 24.81 -2.97
CA PRO A 18 -5.11 25.83 -2.81
C PRO A 18 -6.21 25.31 -1.86
N TYR A 19 -6.58 26.14 -0.90
CA TYR A 19 -7.66 25.83 0.04
C TYR A 19 -8.99 25.69 -0.71
N GLY A 20 -9.42 24.45 -0.92
CA GLY A 20 -10.74 24.11 -1.45
C GLY A 20 -11.73 23.84 -0.33
N ASN A 21 -12.94 24.39 -0.43
CA ASN A 21 -14.04 24.10 0.52
C ASN A 21 -14.61 22.67 0.38
N CYS A 22 -14.13 21.89 -0.59
CA CYS A 22 -14.58 20.53 -0.85
C CYS A 22 -13.42 19.64 -1.30
N ILE A 23 -13.49 18.37 -0.94
CA ILE A 23 -12.58 17.31 -1.40
C ILE A 23 -13.37 16.40 -2.32
N TYR A 24 -12.83 16.08 -3.49
CA TYR A 24 -13.43 15.09 -4.38
C TYR A 24 -13.03 13.69 -3.94
N LYS A 25 -13.96 12.74 -3.96
CA LYS A 25 -13.62 11.33 -3.78
C LYS A 25 -12.75 10.86 -4.95
N PHE A 26 -11.85 9.91 -4.67
CA PHE A 26 -11.10 9.27 -5.74
C PHE A 26 -12.05 8.50 -6.67
N PHE A 27 -11.86 8.65 -7.98
CA PHE A 27 -12.62 7.98 -9.05
C PHE A 27 -14.14 8.24 -9.07
N THR A 28 -14.63 9.23 -8.32
CA THR A 28 -16.03 9.66 -8.31
C THR A 28 -16.09 11.18 -8.19
N GLU A 29 -16.94 11.85 -8.97
CA GLU A 29 -17.07 13.33 -8.92
C GLU A 29 -17.82 13.84 -7.67
N GLU A 30 -18.05 12.98 -6.68
CA GLU A 30 -18.73 13.34 -5.45
C GLU A 30 -17.87 14.29 -4.60
N LYS A 31 -18.46 15.45 -4.27
CA LYS A 31 -17.88 16.45 -3.38
C LYS A 31 -18.19 16.09 -1.93
N LEU A 32 -17.14 15.97 -1.13
CA LEU A 32 -17.21 15.85 0.32
C LEU A 32 -16.88 17.18 0.98
N VAL A 33 -17.64 17.55 2.00
CA VAL A 33 -17.49 18.81 2.74
C VAL A 33 -17.46 18.50 4.24
N GLY A 34 -16.70 19.29 5.01
CA GLY A 34 -16.71 19.27 6.47
C GLY A 34 -16.29 17.93 7.09
N LEU A 35 -17.13 17.37 7.96
CA LEU A 35 -16.81 16.16 8.73
C LEU A 35 -16.68 14.90 7.88
N ASP A 36 -17.39 14.81 6.76
CA ASP A 36 -17.33 13.64 5.89
C ASP A 36 -16.02 13.61 5.09
N ALA A 37 -15.54 14.78 4.68
CA ALA A 37 -14.21 14.95 4.12
C ALA A 37 -13.13 14.51 5.13
N TYR A 38 -13.24 14.94 6.40
CA TYR A 38 -12.30 14.55 7.43
C TYR A 38 -12.27 13.02 7.68
N LYS A 39 -13.44 12.39 7.80
CA LYS A 39 -13.55 10.92 7.95
C LYS A 39 -12.97 10.16 6.76
N TYR A 40 -13.21 10.65 5.55
CA TYR A 40 -12.67 10.07 4.32
C TYR A 40 -11.14 10.12 4.31
N THR A 41 -10.57 11.28 4.67
CA THR A 41 -9.12 11.49 4.76
C THR A 41 -8.48 10.59 5.82
N ILE A 42 -9.08 10.46 7.02
CA ILE A 42 -8.57 9.52 8.04
C ILE A 42 -8.56 8.09 7.51
N LYS A 43 -9.66 7.63 6.91
CA LYS A 43 -9.74 6.27 6.35
C LYS A 43 -8.64 6.04 5.31
N TYR A 44 -8.42 7.01 4.42
CA TYR A 44 -7.32 6.95 3.44
C TYR A 44 -5.96 6.78 4.13
N TYR A 45 -5.63 7.62 5.12
CA TYR A 45 -4.34 7.53 5.81
C TYR A 45 -4.14 6.24 6.59
N VAL A 46 -5.19 5.71 7.24
CA VAL A 46 -5.11 4.43 7.97
C VAL A 46 -4.76 3.29 7.01
N ILE A 47 -5.38 3.24 5.83
CA ILE A 47 -5.14 2.18 4.85
C ILE A 47 -3.80 2.39 4.14
N ALA A 48 -3.44 3.64 3.83
CA ALA A 48 -2.12 3.98 3.31
C ALA A 48 -1.01 3.55 4.29
N TYR A 49 -1.21 3.78 5.57
CA TYR A 49 -0.28 3.31 6.61
C TYR A 49 -0.20 1.78 6.64
N LEU A 50 -1.35 1.10 6.68
CA LEU A 50 -1.41 -0.36 6.74
C LEU A 50 -0.74 -1.02 5.52
N SER A 51 -1.00 -0.50 4.32
CA SER A 51 -0.37 -0.99 3.09
C SER A 51 1.14 -0.68 3.04
N SER A 52 1.58 0.45 3.58
CA SER A 52 3.01 0.78 3.69
C SER A 52 3.72 -0.16 4.66
N LEU A 53 3.08 -0.47 5.79
CA LEU A 53 3.58 -1.43 6.77
C LEU A 53 3.70 -2.83 6.16
N ALA A 54 2.68 -3.29 5.45
CA ALA A 54 2.70 -4.58 4.77
C ALA A 54 3.84 -4.69 3.74
N MET A 55 4.06 -3.63 2.95
CA MET A 55 5.20 -3.59 2.01
C MET A 55 6.55 -3.59 2.72
N LEU A 56 6.69 -2.85 3.83
CA LEU A 56 7.91 -2.85 4.63
C LEU A 56 8.23 -4.26 5.14
N MET A 57 7.23 -4.99 5.66
CA MET A 57 7.43 -6.36 6.16
C MET A 57 7.84 -7.32 5.05
N PHE A 58 7.23 -7.20 3.87
CA PHE A 58 7.61 -7.98 2.69
C PHE A 58 9.04 -7.71 2.23
N LEU A 59 9.45 -6.43 2.14
CA LEU A 59 10.82 -6.06 1.80
C LEU A 59 11.84 -6.51 2.85
N THR A 60 11.47 -6.46 4.14
CA THR A 60 12.31 -6.95 5.23
C THR A 60 12.53 -8.45 5.11
N LEU A 61 11.47 -9.20 4.80
CA LEU A 61 11.56 -10.64 4.53
C LEU A 61 12.50 -10.93 3.35
N LEU A 62 12.36 -10.20 2.23
CA LEU A 62 13.29 -10.31 1.09
C LEU A 62 14.73 -9.99 1.51
N GLY A 63 14.93 -8.99 2.36
CA GLY A 63 16.23 -8.65 2.94
C GLY A 63 16.84 -9.80 3.74
N VAL A 64 16.07 -10.54 4.52
CA VAL A 64 16.57 -11.72 5.26
C VAL A 64 16.93 -12.87 4.32
N PHE A 65 16.19 -13.04 3.22
CA PHE A 65 16.51 -14.03 2.19
C PHE A 65 17.78 -13.68 1.43
N CYS A 66 17.92 -12.41 1.04
CA CYS A 66 19.06 -11.89 0.31
C CYS A 66 20.21 -11.62 1.28
N LYS A 67 21.23 -12.48 1.28
CA LYS A 67 22.44 -12.35 2.13
C LYS A 67 23.22 -11.02 1.96
N ASN A 68 22.83 -10.16 1.01
CA ASN A 68 23.45 -8.87 0.71
C ASN A 68 22.36 -7.81 0.52
N SER A 69 22.52 -6.66 1.19
CA SER A 69 21.60 -5.51 1.13
C SER A 69 21.43 -4.94 -0.28
N ASN A 70 22.50 -4.94 -1.10
CA ASN A 70 22.42 -4.42 -2.47
C ASN A 70 21.56 -5.33 -3.37
N ILE A 71 21.67 -6.66 -3.17
CA ILE A 71 20.85 -7.63 -3.89
C ILE A 71 19.40 -7.55 -3.42
N ALA A 72 19.17 -7.41 -2.11
CA ALA A 72 17.84 -7.21 -1.55
C ALA A 72 17.15 -5.97 -2.15
N PHE A 73 17.89 -4.86 -2.22
CA PHE A 73 17.40 -3.61 -2.79
C PHE A 73 17.08 -3.76 -4.28
N ALA A 74 17.99 -4.34 -5.07
CA ALA A 74 17.77 -4.56 -6.50
C ALA A 74 16.54 -5.44 -6.75
N VAL A 75 16.42 -6.58 -6.06
CA VAL A 75 15.28 -7.51 -6.18
C VAL A 75 13.98 -6.83 -5.75
N GLY A 76 13.99 -6.11 -4.63
CA GLY A 76 12.82 -5.37 -4.15
C GLY A 76 12.35 -4.32 -5.17
N LEU A 77 13.29 -3.52 -5.70
CA LEU A 77 12.99 -2.49 -6.68
C LEU A 77 12.48 -3.07 -8.00
N THR A 78 13.10 -4.14 -8.50
CA THR A 78 12.61 -4.87 -9.68
C THR A 78 11.21 -5.43 -9.45
N ALA A 79 10.93 -6.01 -8.27
CA ALA A 79 9.60 -6.50 -7.92
C ALA A 79 8.55 -5.37 -7.91
N VAL A 80 8.89 -4.18 -7.41
CA VAL A 80 8.01 -3.01 -7.46
C VAL A 80 7.73 -2.59 -8.90
N ILE A 81 8.77 -2.43 -9.71
CA ILE A 81 8.63 -1.99 -11.12
C ILE A 81 7.77 -2.97 -11.90
N ILE A 82 8.03 -4.27 -11.79
CA ILE A 82 7.22 -5.31 -12.45
C ILE A 82 5.77 -5.21 -11.98
N SER A 83 5.54 -5.02 -10.68
CA SER A 83 4.19 -4.92 -10.11
C SER A 83 3.42 -3.66 -10.56
N LEU A 84 4.10 -2.62 -11.02
CA LEU A 84 3.47 -1.43 -11.61
C LEU A 84 3.14 -1.62 -13.09
N ILE A 85 4.01 -2.29 -13.84
CA ILE A 85 3.86 -2.46 -15.29
C ILE A 85 2.88 -3.59 -15.62
N TYR A 86 2.94 -4.70 -14.87
CA TYR A 86 2.14 -5.89 -15.12
C TYR A 86 0.61 -5.61 -15.17
N PRO A 87 0.01 -4.85 -14.23
CA PRO A 87 -1.42 -4.58 -14.24
C PRO A 87 -1.87 -3.83 -15.50
N GLU A 88 -1.06 -2.88 -15.97
CA GLU A 88 -1.36 -2.09 -17.17
C GLU A 88 -1.30 -2.97 -18.41
N ILE A 89 -0.25 -3.78 -18.58
CA ILE A 89 -0.13 -4.73 -19.71
C ILE A 89 -1.31 -5.70 -19.73
N ILE A 90 -1.65 -6.31 -18.59
CA ILE A 90 -2.74 -7.28 -18.53
C ILE A 90 -4.10 -6.62 -18.82
N SER A 91 -4.32 -5.39 -18.33
CA SER A 91 -5.56 -4.66 -18.59
C SER A 91 -5.80 -4.37 -20.07
N MET A 92 -4.72 -4.23 -20.87
CA MET A 92 -4.81 -4.07 -22.32
C MET A 92 -5.20 -5.37 -23.04
N ILE A 93 -4.89 -6.53 -22.46
CA ILE A 93 -5.13 -7.85 -23.06
C ILE A 93 -6.48 -8.43 -22.64
N SER A 94 -6.92 -8.20 -21.40
CA SER A 94 -8.16 -8.75 -20.87
C SER A 94 -8.82 -7.83 -19.85
N ALA A 95 -10.07 -7.43 -20.13
CA ALA A 95 -10.90 -6.62 -19.24
C ALA A 95 -11.72 -7.46 -18.22
N SER A 96 -11.31 -8.71 -17.95
CA SER A 96 -12.12 -9.58 -17.08
C SER A 96 -12.10 -9.12 -15.63
N LYS A 97 -13.24 -9.27 -14.93
CA LYS A 97 -13.34 -8.98 -13.48
C LYS A 97 -12.38 -9.84 -12.65
N VAL A 98 -12.07 -11.06 -13.11
CA VAL A 98 -11.15 -11.99 -12.43
C VAL A 98 -9.74 -11.42 -12.40
N VAL A 99 -9.27 -10.90 -13.53
CA VAL A 99 -7.97 -10.24 -13.66
C VAL A 99 -7.83 -9.08 -12.67
N PHE A 100 -8.88 -8.28 -12.50
CA PHE A 100 -8.89 -7.18 -11.54
C PHE A 100 -8.71 -7.66 -10.09
N TYR A 101 -9.39 -8.74 -9.69
CA TYR A 101 -9.21 -9.33 -8.36
C TYR A 101 -7.79 -9.90 -8.15
N ILE A 102 -7.19 -10.46 -9.19
CA ILE A 102 -5.78 -10.91 -9.15
C ILE A 102 -4.84 -9.71 -9.00
N GLN A 103 -5.08 -8.61 -9.71
CA GLN A 103 -4.26 -7.40 -9.56
C GLN A 103 -4.36 -6.82 -8.14
N LEU A 104 -5.53 -6.89 -7.51
CA LEU A 104 -5.74 -6.47 -6.12
C LEU A 104 -4.93 -7.29 -5.10
N THR A 105 -4.42 -8.47 -5.42
CA THR A 105 -3.52 -9.19 -4.50
C THR A 105 -2.13 -8.57 -4.44
N SER A 106 -1.74 -7.77 -5.42
CA SER A 106 -0.45 -7.07 -5.40
C SER A 106 -0.49 -5.89 -4.43
N ILE A 107 0.42 -5.89 -3.44
CA ILE A 107 0.56 -4.79 -2.48
C ILE A 107 0.88 -3.45 -3.17
N VAL A 108 1.62 -3.49 -4.28
CA VAL A 108 1.99 -2.30 -5.05
C VAL A 108 0.77 -1.73 -5.78
N PHE A 109 -0.07 -2.60 -6.34
CA PHE A 109 -1.33 -2.18 -6.96
C PHE A 109 -2.30 -1.61 -5.92
N ILE A 110 -2.34 -2.19 -4.71
CA ILE A 110 -3.12 -1.66 -3.59
C ILE A 110 -2.70 -0.21 -3.28
N GLN A 111 -1.40 0.05 -3.16
CA GLN A 111 -0.85 1.38 -2.88
C GLN A 111 -1.17 2.40 -3.98
N PHE A 112 -1.17 1.98 -5.26
CA PHE A 112 -1.39 2.87 -6.40
C PHE A 112 -2.87 3.17 -6.68
N LYS A 113 -3.72 2.14 -6.74
CA LYS A 113 -5.14 2.27 -7.12
C LYS A 113 -6.10 1.65 -6.09
N GLY A 114 -5.67 0.62 -5.36
CA GLY A 114 -6.54 -0.12 -4.44
C GLY A 114 -7.13 0.70 -3.31
N ILE A 115 -6.37 1.60 -2.66
CA ILE A 115 -6.90 2.44 -1.57
C ILE A 115 -8.08 3.30 -2.05
N ALA A 116 -7.97 3.84 -3.25
CA ALA A 116 -9.01 4.66 -3.84
C ALA A 116 -10.25 3.83 -4.23
N ILE A 117 -10.06 2.60 -4.71
CA ILE A 117 -11.15 1.62 -4.95
C ILE A 117 -11.85 1.24 -3.63
N PHE A 118 -11.08 1.00 -2.56
CA PHE A 118 -11.61 0.72 -1.23
C PHE A 118 -12.56 1.83 -0.76
N LEU A 119 -12.15 3.08 -0.99
CA LEU A 119 -12.88 4.25 -0.53
C LEU A 119 -14.10 4.58 -1.39
N SER A 120 -14.16 4.10 -2.64
CA SER A 120 -15.31 4.31 -3.52
C SER A 120 -16.40 3.25 -3.37
N GLN A 121 -16.06 2.02 -2.92
CA GLN A 121 -17.02 0.92 -2.78
C GLN A 121 -17.32 0.58 -1.32
N PRO A 122 -18.57 0.76 -0.83
CA PRO A 122 -18.94 0.37 0.52
C PRO A 122 -18.85 -1.15 0.70
N GLY A 123 -18.13 -1.60 1.72
CA GLY A 123 -18.00 -3.03 2.07
C GLY A 123 -16.76 -3.73 1.50
N PHE A 124 -15.87 -3.03 0.79
CA PHE A 124 -14.68 -3.62 0.18
C PHE A 124 -13.53 -3.87 1.20
N ASN A 125 -13.82 -4.57 2.31
CA ASN A 125 -12.85 -4.87 3.38
C ASN A 125 -11.72 -5.81 2.97
N LEU A 126 -11.76 -6.33 1.74
CA LEU A 126 -10.82 -7.30 1.19
C LEU A 126 -9.37 -6.76 1.20
N ILE A 127 -9.16 -5.47 0.95
CA ILE A 127 -7.82 -4.85 0.97
C ILE A 127 -7.19 -4.89 2.37
N ILE A 128 -7.98 -4.70 3.43
CA ILE A 128 -7.50 -4.78 4.82
C ILE A 128 -7.02 -6.21 5.10
N TRP A 129 -7.81 -7.22 4.69
CA TRP A 129 -7.45 -8.62 4.85
C TRP A 129 -6.19 -9.00 4.08
N ILE A 130 -6.01 -8.49 2.86
CA ILE A 130 -4.77 -8.70 2.10
C ILE A 130 -3.57 -8.07 2.81
N CYS A 131 -3.70 -6.83 3.30
CA CYS A 131 -2.58 -6.19 4.01
C CYS A 131 -2.21 -6.96 5.29
N LEU A 132 -3.22 -7.41 6.05
CA LEU A 132 -3.01 -8.22 7.25
C LEU A 132 -2.38 -9.58 6.93
N SER A 133 -2.77 -10.23 5.82
CA SER A 133 -2.17 -11.51 5.42
C SER A 133 -0.71 -11.34 5.01
N TYR A 134 -0.36 -10.26 4.29
CA TYR A 134 1.03 -9.91 3.97
C TYR A 134 1.87 -9.71 5.24
N ILE A 135 1.37 -8.95 6.20
CA ILE A 135 2.06 -8.71 7.48
C ILE A 135 2.22 -10.03 8.24
N GLY A 136 1.14 -10.79 8.41
CA GLY A 136 1.14 -12.04 9.16
C GLY A 136 2.04 -13.11 8.55
N LEU A 137 1.96 -13.33 7.23
CA LEU A 137 2.82 -14.27 6.52
C LEU A 137 4.28 -13.85 6.56
N SER A 138 4.56 -12.56 6.35
CA SER A 138 5.95 -12.06 6.40
C SER A 138 6.55 -12.21 7.78
N LEU A 139 5.80 -11.89 8.84
CA LEU A 139 6.21 -12.10 10.23
C LEU A 139 6.44 -13.58 10.55
N PHE A 140 5.50 -14.44 10.15
CA PHE A 140 5.61 -15.87 10.38
C PHE A 140 6.86 -16.45 9.71
N LEU A 141 7.10 -16.11 8.44
CA LEU A 141 8.30 -16.53 7.74
C LEU A 141 9.57 -15.94 8.36
N LEU A 142 9.57 -14.66 8.72
CA LEU A 142 10.70 -14.03 9.41
C LEU A 142 11.06 -14.78 10.71
N MET A 143 10.06 -15.13 11.54
CA MET A 143 10.29 -15.91 12.76
C MET A 143 10.89 -17.29 12.47
N LEU A 144 10.40 -18.00 11.44
CA LEU A 144 10.96 -19.30 11.05
C LEU A 144 12.40 -19.18 10.55
N PHE A 145 12.71 -18.17 9.74
CA PHE A 145 14.04 -17.98 9.19
C PHE A 145 15.04 -17.50 10.24
N CYS A 146 14.64 -16.61 11.15
CA CYS A 146 15.49 -16.18 12.26
C CYS A 146 15.73 -17.30 13.27
N LYS A 147 14.76 -18.19 13.51
CA LYS A 147 14.97 -19.36 14.39
C LYS A 147 15.93 -20.38 13.80
N ASN A 148 15.89 -20.61 12.49
CA ASN A 148 16.68 -21.64 11.82
C ASN A 148 18.09 -21.16 11.41
N ARG A 149 18.34 -19.86 11.43
CA ARG A 149 19.67 -19.31 11.22
C ARG A 149 20.21 -18.82 12.55
N ASP A 150 21.09 -19.62 13.14
CA ASP A 150 21.99 -19.22 14.23
C ASP A 150 22.90 -18.08 13.74
N TYR A 151 22.37 -16.87 13.68
CA TYR A 151 23.18 -15.67 13.70
C TYR A 151 23.18 -15.18 15.13
N THR A 152 24.34 -15.32 15.78
CA THR A 152 24.73 -14.47 16.90
C THR A 152 24.24 -13.05 16.65
N CYS A 153 23.24 -12.62 17.42
CA CYS A 153 22.79 -11.24 17.46
C CYS A 153 23.95 -10.30 17.81
#